data_AF-A0A0S4QVM3-F1
#
_entry.id   AF-A0A0S4QVM3-F1
#
_cell.length_a   1.000
_cell.length_b   1.000
_cell.length_c   1.000
_cell.angle_alpha   90.00
_cell.angle_beta   90.00
_cell.angle_gamma   90.00
#
_symmetry.space_group_name_H-M   'P 1'
#
loop_
_entity.id
_entity.type
_entity.pdbx_description
1 polymer ?
#
loop_
_entity_poly.entity_id
_entity_poly.type
_entity_poly.pdbx_seq_one_letter_code
_entity_poly.pdbx_strand_id
1 'polypeptide(L)'
;IGWIPFYLDRCDRHYTNQKWLRRDFGGRLPSEVFREHSLACYVTDPTSLKLRREIGIDNIAWECDYPHSDSIWPDAPEFVLNELNGAGATDEEINKITWENACRFFNWDPFAEIPRERATVGARRAIATDVDTAIRSRKEWARLYAEKHPG
;
A
#
# COMPACT_ATOMS: atom_id res chain seq x y z
N ILE A 1 -0.72 8.75 1.49
CA ILE A 1 0.74 9.05 1.64
C ILE A 1 1.13 10.50 1.33
N GLY A 2 0.24 11.35 0.82
CA GLY A 2 0.58 12.71 0.38
C GLY A 2 1.14 13.69 1.41
N TRP A 3 1.00 13.41 2.70
CA TRP A 3 1.54 14.27 3.75
C TRP A 3 3.08 14.19 3.85
N ILE A 4 3.69 13.10 3.36
CA ILE A 4 5.10 12.78 3.60
C ILE A 4 6.04 13.86 3.07
N PRO A 5 5.99 14.31 1.79
CA PRO A 5 6.97 15.26 1.27
C PRO A 5 6.96 16.57 2.07
N PHE A 6 5.76 17.12 2.29
CA PHE A 6 5.58 18.33 3.10
C PHE A 6 6.10 18.17 4.53
N TYR A 7 5.84 17.02 5.16
CA TYR A 7 6.28 16.77 6.52
C TYR A 7 7.79 16.68 6.62
N LEU A 8 8.45 15.96 5.71
CA LEU A 8 9.90 15.82 5.68
C LEU A 8 10.60 17.16 5.44
N ASP A 9 10.12 17.98 4.50
CA ASP A 9 10.63 19.34 4.29
C ASP A 9 10.54 20.20 5.57
N ARG A 10 9.43 20.08 6.29
CA ARG A 10 9.21 20.80 7.54
C ARG A 10 10.11 20.29 8.66
N CYS A 11 10.29 18.98 8.76
CA CYS A 11 11.17 18.35 9.75
C CYS A 11 12.62 18.76 9.54
N ASP A 12 13.12 18.69 8.30
CA ASP A 12 14.49 19.06 7.96
C ASP A 12 14.74 20.56 8.22
N ARG A 13 13.80 21.42 7.84
CA ARG A 13 13.88 22.86 8.13
C ARG A 13 13.88 23.17 9.62
N HIS A 14 13.07 22.47 10.42
CA HIS A 14 13.06 22.68 11.88
C HIS A 14 14.33 22.15 12.52
N TYR A 15 14.80 20.98 12.10
CA TYR A 15 16.05 20.40 12.58
C TYR A 15 17.25 21.33 12.31
N THR A 16 17.30 21.94 11.13
CA THR A 16 18.37 22.87 10.73
C THR A 16 18.26 24.25 11.36
N ASN A 17 17.04 24.79 11.55
CA ASN A 17 16.84 26.13 12.12
C ASN A 17 16.83 26.15 13.66
N GLN A 18 16.37 25.08 14.30
CA GLN A 18 16.18 25.00 15.75
C GLN A 18 17.29 24.15 16.41
N LYS A 19 18.54 24.29 15.95
CA LYS A 19 19.70 23.54 16.48
C LYS A 19 19.86 23.66 18.00
N TRP A 20 19.35 24.74 18.60
CA TRP A 20 19.34 24.95 20.05
C TRP A 20 18.55 23.90 20.84
N LEU A 21 17.66 23.12 20.19
CA LEU A 21 16.96 21.99 20.79
C LEU A 21 17.85 20.74 20.99
N ARG A 22 19.11 20.77 20.51
CA ARG A 22 20.11 19.70 20.70
C ARG A 22 19.61 18.29 20.30
N ARG A 23 18.81 18.24 19.23
CA ARG A 23 18.46 16.97 18.56
C ARG A 23 19.67 16.53 17.74
N ASP A 24 19.96 15.24 17.74
CA ASP A 24 21.05 14.66 16.95
C ASP A 24 20.59 13.36 16.29
N PHE A 25 20.64 13.33 14.97
CA PHE A 25 20.38 12.14 14.14
C PHE A 25 21.68 11.54 13.59
N GLY A 26 22.81 11.72 14.29
CA GLY A 26 24.12 11.23 13.86
C GLY A 26 24.64 11.97 12.63
N GLY A 27 24.39 13.29 12.57
CA GLY A 27 24.77 14.12 11.42
C GLY A 27 23.83 14.04 10.21
N ARG A 28 22.77 13.23 10.27
CA ARG A 28 21.76 13.07 9.22
C ARG A 28 20.58 14.01 9.40
N LEU A 29 19.84 14.25 8.33
CA LEU A 29 18.54 14.91 8.34
C LEU A 29 17.44 13.92 8.76
N PRO A 30 16.36 14.40 9.40
CA PRO A 30 15.17 13.59 9.66
C PRO A 30 14.64 12.86 8.41
N SER A 31 14.66 13.51 7.24
CA SER A 31 14.23 12.88 5.99
C SER A 31 15.11 11.72 5.54
N GLU A 32 16.42 11.77 5.79
CA GLU A 32 17.33 10.65 5.52
C GLU A 32 17.00 9.46 6.42
N VAL A 33 16.74 9.73 7.71
CA VAL A 33 16.35 8.71 8.69
C VAL A 33 15.01 8.08 8.30
N PHE A 34 14.04 8.88 7.88
CA PHE A 34 12.76 8.36 7.39
C PHE A 34 12.94 7.43 6.19
N ARG A 35 13.72 7.85 5.18
CA ARG A 35 13.96 7.07 3.96
C ARG A 35 14.61 5.70 4.23
N GLU A 36 15.41 5.57 5.28
CA GLU A 36 16.04 4.29 5.63
C GLU A 36 15.16 3.38 6.51
N HIS A 37 14.22 3.94 7.28
CA HIS A 37 13.57 3.19 8.36
C HIS A 37 12.05 3.16 8.30
N SER A 38 11.44 3.80 7.29
CA SER A 38 9.98 3.89 7.18
C SER A 38 9.46 3.32 5.87
N LEU A 39 8.35 2.60 5.98
CA LEU A 39 7.49 2.21 4.87
C LEU A 39 6.10 2.78 5.13
N ALA A 40 5.49 3.40 4.13
CA ALA A 40 4.15 3.95 4.23
C ALA A 40 3.23 3.32 3.19
N CYS A 41 2.02 2.96 3.61
CA CYS A 41 1.00 2.35 2.78
C CYS A 41 -0.05 3.35 2.29
N TYR A 42 -0.72 3.01 1.19
CA TYR A 42 -1.91 3.72 0.71
C TYR A 42 -2.91 2.74 0.07
N VAL A 43 -4.20 3.09 0.12
CA VAL A 43 -5.28 2.37 -0.57
C VAL A 43 -5.55 2.98 -1.94
N THR A 44 -5.88 4.28 -1.98
CA THR A 44 -6.01 5.12 -3.20
C THR A 44 -5.52 6.53 -2.87
N ASP A 45 -4.62 7.07 -3.70
CA ASP A 45 -4.06 8.42 -3.49
C ASP A 45 -3.50 9.01 -4.82
N PRO A 46 -4.36 9.23 -5.83
CA PRO A 46 -3.91 9.58 -7.19
C PRO A 46 -3.14 10.89 -7.26
N THR A 47 -3.41 11.83 -6.35
CA THR A 47 -2.66 13.09 -6.25
C THR A 47 -1.25 12.83 -5.75
N SER A 48 -1.08 12.01 -4.72
CA SER A 48 0.21 11.78 -4.09
C SER A 48 1.12 10.87 -4.90
N LEU A 49 0.56 9.99 -5.74
CA LEU A 49 1.34 9.18 -6.68
C LEU A 49 2.10 10.01 -7.73
N LYS A 50 1.69 11.27 -7.97
CA LYS A 50 2.47 12.22 -8.78
C LYS A 50 3.76 12.64 -8.09
N LEU A 51 3.80 12.58 -6.76
CA LEU A 51 4.95 12.92 -5.91
C LEU A 51 5.69 11.68 -5.39
N ARG A 52 5.40 10.48 -5.90
CA ARG A 52 5.97 9.21 -5.42
C ARG A 52 7.50 9.19 -5.34
N ARG A 53 8.18 9.93 -6.23
CA ARG A 53 9.65 10.04 -6.23
C ARG A 53 10.16 10.96 -5.13
N GLU A 54 9.42 12.01 -4.78
CA GLU A 54 9.72 12.88 -3.64
C GLU A 54 9.50 12.16 -2.30
N ILE A 55 8.45 11.32 -2.24
CA ILE A 55 8.20 10.41 -1.11
C ILE A 55 9.33 9.38 -0.98
N GLY A 56 9.82 8.89 -2.11
CA GLY A 56 10.77 7.78 -2.23
C GLY A 56 10.05 6.53 -2.70
N ILE A 57 10.38 6.04 -3.90
CA ILE A 57 9.75 4.84 -4.49
C ILE A 57 9.91 3.64 -3.56
N ASP A 58 11.07 3.51 -2.91
CA ASP A 58 11.37 2.41 -1.99
C ASP A 58 10.62 2.52 -0.65
N ASN A 59 9.96 3.63 -0.36
CA ASN A 59 9.28 3.90 0.91
C ASN A 59 7.75 3.76 0.81
N ILE A 60 7.24 3.31 -0.34
CA ILE A 60 5.80 3.18 -0.59
C ILE A 60 5.43 1.71 -0.73
N ALA A 61 4.39 1.28 -0.02
CA ALA A 61 3.68 0.02 -0.29
C ALA A 61 2.22 0.32 -0.64
N TRP A 62 1.60 -0.53 -1.44
CA TRP A 62 0.15 -0.53 -1.59
C TRP A 62 -0.48 -1.46 -0.56
N GLU A 63 -1.67 -1.11 -0.08
CA GLU A 63 -2.51 -1.98 0.74
C GLU A 63 -3.95 -2.01 0.25
N CYS A 64 -4.61 -3.16 0.42
CA CYS A 64 -6.03 -3.33 0.06
C CYS A 64 -6.99 -2.81 1.14
N ASP A 65 -6.53 -2.85 2.39
CA ASP A 65 -7.30 -2.55 3.61
C ASP A 65 -8.64 -3.31 3.74
N TYR A 66 -8.73 -4.51 3.17
CA TYR A 66 -9.91 -5.37 3.34
C TYR A 66 -10.06 -5.82 4.81
N PRO A 67 -11.28 -5.83 5.40
CA PRO A 67 -12.59 -5.60 4.78
C PRO A 67 -13.16 -4.19 5.04
N HIS A 68 -12.32 -3.18 5.27
CA HIS A 68 -12.80 -1.82 5.55
C HIS A 68 -13.64 -1.27 4.39
N SER A 69 -14.56 -0.35 4.71
CA SER A 69 -15.56 0.15 3.76
C SER A 69 -14.96 0.97 2.61
N ASP A 70 -13.76 1.49 2.79
CA ASP A 70 -12.95 2.21 1.82
C ASP A 70 -11.98 1.30 1.04
N SER A 71 -11.99 0.00 1.32
CA SER A 71 -11.29 -1.01 0.52
C SER A 71 -11.86 -1.08 -0.91
N ILE A 72 -10.99 -1.43 -1.84
CA ILE A 72 -11.32 -1.59 -3.27
C ILE A 72 -11.48 -3.07 -3.64
N TRP A 73 -11.49 -3.97 -2.65
CA TRP A 73 -11.81 -5.38 -2.89
C TRP A 73 -13.22 -5.54 -3.50
N PRO A 74 -13.44 -6.43 -4.47
CA PRO A 74 -12.54 -7.48 -5.01
C PRO A 74 -11.69 -7.06 -6.22
N ASP A 75 -11.94 -5.87 -6.76
CA ASP A 75 -11.34 -5.37 -8.03
C ASP A 75 -10.05 -4.57 -7.80
N ALA A 76 -9.50 -4.68 -6.59
CA ALA A 76 -8.32 -3.96 -6.15
C ALA A 76 -7.11 -4.07 -7.10
N PRO A 77 -6.76 -5.25 -7.67
CA PRO A 77 -5.62 -5.34 -8.57
C PRO A 77 -5.77 -4.52 -9.86
N GLU A 78 -6.96 -4.52 -10.47
CA GLU A 78 -7.26 -3.71 -11.65
C GLU A 78 -7.25 -2.22 -11.32
N PHE A 79 -7.84 -1.86 -10.19
CA PHE A 79 -7.90 -0.47 -9.74
C PHE A 79 -6.51 0.11 -9.49
N VAL A 80 -5.68 -0.57 -8.68
CA VAL A 80 -4.33 -0.08 -8.34
C VAL A 80 -3.43 0.02 -9.56
N LEU A 81 -3.51 -0.95 -10.49
CA LEU A 81 -2.76 -0.92 -11.73
C LEU A 81 -3.16 0.29 -12.59
N ASN A 82 -4.46 0.57 -12.71
CA ASN A 82 -4.94 1.74 -13.43
C ASN A 82 -4.51 3.06 -12.77
N GLU A 83 -4.53 3.14 -11.45
CA GLU A 83 -4.10 4.34 -10.72
C GLU A 83 -2.60 4.61 -10.91
N LEU A 84 -1.76 3.59 -10.79
CA LEU A 84 -0.31 3.68 -11.01
C LEU A 84 0.03 4.03 -12.46
N ASN A 85 -0.66 3.42 -13.44
CA ASN A 85 -0.54 3.78 -14.85
C ASN A 85 -0.95 5.24 -15.10
N GLY A 86 -2.04 5.70 -14.49
CA GLY A 86 -2.50 7.08 -14.56
C GLY A 86 -1.50 8.09 -13.97
N ALA A 87 -0.68 7.66 -13.01
CA ALA A 87 0.43 8.43 -12.45
C ALA A 87 1.73 8.33 -13.29
N GLY A 88 1.72 7.57 -14.39
CA GLY A 88 2.89 7.32 -15.22
C GLY A 88 3.98 6.53 -14.51
N ALA A 89 3.60 5.58 -13.66
CA ALA A 89 4.55 4.68 -13.01
C ALA A 89 5.16 3.70 -14.02
N THR A 90 6.45 3.39 -13.87
CA THR A 90 7.10 2.33 -14.66
C THR A 90 6.78 0.95 -14.08
N ASP A 91 6.97 -0.12 -14.85
CA ASP A 91 6.80 -1.50 -14.36
C ASP A 91 7.66 -1.79 -13.10
N GLU A 92 8.87 -1.21 -13.04
CA GLU A 92 9.73 -1.30 -11.85
C GLU A 92 9.11 -0.60 -10.64
N GLU A 93 8.60 0.63 -10.81
CA GLU A 93 7.93 1.37 -9.74
C GLU A 93 6.66 0.63 -9.27
N ILE A 94 5.90 0.05 -10.20
CA ILE A 94 4.70 -0.75 -9.92
C ILE A 94 5.09 -1.99 -9.11
N ASN A 95 6.11 -2.75 -9.50
CA ASN A 95 6.56 -3.93 -8.75
C ASN A 95 7.02 -3.55 -7.33
N LYS A 96 7.81 -2.49 -7.20
CA LYS A 96 8.26 -1.97 -5.89
C LYS A 96 7.10 -1.65 -4.98
N ILE A 97 6.16 -0.84 -5.47
CA ILE A 97 5.01 -0.37 -4.71
C ILE A 97 4.05 -1.51 -4.35
N THR A 98 3.77 -2.41 -5.29
CA THR A 98 2.73 -3.43 -5.12
C THR A 98 3.19 -4.65 -4.31
N TRP A 99 4.49 -4.99 -4.31
CA TRP A 99 4.95 -6.15 -3.53
C TRP A 99 6.41 -6.11 -3.07
N GLU A 100 7.38 -5.62 -3.86
CA GLU A 100 8.81 -5.80 -3.52
C GLU A 100 9.23 -5.03 -2.27
N ASN A 101 8.72 -3.79 -2.08
CA ASN A 101 9.05 -2.99 -0.91
C ASN A 101 8.54 -3.64 0.38
N ALA A 102 7.33 -4.20 0.37
CA ALA A 102 6.78 -4.92 1.50
C ALA A 102 7.60 -6.18 1.80
N CYS A 103 7.93 -6.97 0.77
CA CYS A 103 8.74 -8.18 0.91
C CYS A 103 10.13 -7.87 1.50
N ARG A 104 10.80 -6.82 1.00
CA ARG A 104 12.08 -6.34 1.53
C ARG A 104 11.96 -5.87 2.97
N PHE A 105 10.96 -5.04 3.28
CA PHE A 105 10.81 -4.42 4.60
C PHE A 105 10.47 -5.44 5.69
N PHE A 106 9.62 -6.44 5.38
CA PHE A 106 9.24 -7.50 6.31
C PHE A 106 10.16 -8.73 6.25
N ASN A 107 11.21 -8.69 5.42
CA ASN A 107 12.10 -9.82 5.18
C ASN A 107 11.32 -11.12 4.85
N TRP A 108 10.37 -11.00 3.92
CA TRP A 108 9.46 -12.06 3.52
C TRP A 108 9.72 -12.47 2.07
N ASP A 109 9.88 -13.78 1.84
CA ASP A 109 9.90 -14.36 0.49
C ASP A 109 8.47 -14.75 0.07
N PRO A 110 7.84 -14.01 -0.86
CA PRO A 110 6.49 -14.30 -1.30
C PRO A 110 6.40 -15.57 -2.16
N PHE A 111 7.54 -16.12 -2.61
CA PHE A 111 7.60 -17.27 -3.51
C PHE A 111 8.05 -18.57 -2.85
N ALA A 112 8.32 -18.55 -1.54
CA ALA A 112 8.72 -19.74 -0.79
C ALA A 112 7.68 -20.87 -0.88
N GLU A 113 6.39 -20.52 -0.82
CA GLU A 113 5.27 -21.47 -0.84
C GLU A 113 4.48 -21.43 -2.15
N ILE A 114 4.41 -20.27 -2.81
CA ILE A 114 3.63 -20.06 -4.02
C ILE A 114 4.57 -19.64 -5.14
N PRO A 115 4.88 -20.51 -6.12
CA PRO A 115 5.71 -20.14 -7.26
C PRO A 115 5.19 -18.88 -7.97
N ARG A 116 6.10 -18.05 -8.49
CA ARG A 116 5.76 -16.75 -9.08
C ARG A 116 4.67 -16.83 -10.15
N GLU A 117 4.71 -17.84 -11.01
CA GLU A 117 3.70 -18.07 -12.04
C GLU A 117 2.30 -18.36 -11.49
N ARG A 118 2.22 -18.89 -10.24
CA ARG A 118 0.97 -19.16 -9.51
C ARG A 118 0.56 -18.04 -8.55
N ALA A 119 1.42 -17.04 -8.34
CA ALA A 119 1.15 -15.90 -7.46
C ALA A 119 0.40 -14.75 -8.16
N THR A 120 0.19 -14.83 -9.47
CA THR A 120 -0.52 -13.80 -10.24
C THR A 120 -2.00 -13.70 -9.88
N VAL A 121 -2.60 -12.52 -10.06
CA VAL A 121 -4.04 -12.28 -9.83
C VAL A 121 -4.91 -13.31 -10.55
N GLY A 122 -4.61 -13.58 -11.83
CA GLY A 122 -5.34 -14.57 -12.64
C GLY A 122 -5.22 -15.99 -12.08
N ALA A 123 -4.01 -16.43 -11.72
CA ALA A 123 -3.78 -17.76 -11.14
C ALA A 123 -4.48 -17.93 -9.78
N ARG A 124 -4.46 -16.89 -8.92
CA ARG A 124 -5.16 -16.92 -7.62
C ARG A 124 -6.67 -16.94 -7.78
N ARG A 125 -7.24 -16.16 -8.71
CA ARG A 125 -8.68 -16.16 -8.99
C ARG A 125 -9.15 -17.49 -9.61
N ALA A 126 -8.33 -18.15 -10.40
CA ALA A 126 -8.67 -19.44 -11.01
C ALA A 126 -8.90 -20.57 -9.98
N ILE A 127 -8.33 -20.46 -8.78
CA ILE A 127 -8.48 -21.46 -7.71
C ILE A 127 -9.43 -21.02 -6.59
N ALA A 128 -9.71 -19.72 -6.47
CA ALA A 128 -10.61 -19.15 -5.45
C ALA A 128 -12.07 -19.09 -5.96
N THR A 129 -12.58 -20.22 -6.43
CA THR A 129 -13.91 -20.32 -7.07
C THR A 129 -15.07 -20.40 -6.07
N ASP A 130 -14.75 -20.53 -4.78
CA ASP A 130 -15.67 -20.65 -3.65
C ASP A 130 -16.02 -19.30 -3.00
N VAL A 131 -15.36 -18.21 -3.41
CA VAL A 131 -15.56 -16.86 -2.85
C VAL A 131 -16.65 -16.11 -3.63
N ASP A 132 -17.76 -15.79 -2.96
CA ASP A 132 -18.82 -14.93 -3.52
C ASP A 132 -18.43 -13.45 -3.40
N THR A 133 -18.19 -12.82 -4.54
CA THR A 133 -17.81 -11.40 -4.64
C THR A 133 -18.97 -10.49 -5.04
N ALA A 134 -20.21 -11.01 -5.08
CA ALA A 134 -21.36 -10.23 -5.48
C ALA A 134 -21.65 -9.08 -4.50
N ILE A 135 -21.88 -7.89 -5.05
CA ILE A 135 -22.39 -6.76 -4.27
C ILE A 135 -23.85 -7.06 -3.89
N ARG A 136 -24.11 -7.15 -2.58
CA ARG A 136 -25.44 -7.42 -2.03
C ARG A 136 -25.89 -6.31 -1.12
N SER A 137 -27.21 -6.09 -1.08
CA SER A 137 -27.79 -5.17 -0.11
C SER A 137 -27.63 -5.70 1.31
N ARG A 138 -27.56 -4.81 2.31
CA ARG A 138 -27.55 -5.21 3.73
C ARG A 138 -28.74 -6.09 4.10
N LYS A 139 -29.92 -5.85 3.50
CA LYS A 139 -31.14 -6.64 3.73
C LYS A 139 -30.96 -8.09 3.25
N GLU A 140 -30.36 -8.29 2.10
CA GLU A 140 -30.09 -9.60 1.55
C GLU A 140 -29.04 -10.35 2.39
N TRP A 141 -27.96 -9.67 2.79
CA TRP A 141 -26.97 -10.23 3.71
C TRP A 141 -27.59 -10.69 5.03
N ALA A 142 -28.46 -9.88 5.63
CA ALA A 142 -29.15 -10.24 6.87
C ALA A 142 -30.02 -11.50 6.69
N ARG A 143 -30.71 -11.62 5.55
CA ARG A 143 -31.50 -12.81 5.21
C ARG A 143 -30.62 -14.06 5.10
N LEU A 144 -29.57 -14.00 4.28
CA LEU A 144 -28.65 -15.12 4.08
C LEU A 144 -27.96 -15.56 5.38
N TYR A 145 -27.60 -14.60 6.23
CA TYR A 145 -27.01 -14.87 7.54
C TYR A 145 -27.97 -15.64 8.44
N ALA A 146 -29.23 -15.21 8.53
CA ALA A 146 -30.26 -15.89 9.31
C ALA A 146 -30.59 -17.29 8.79
N GLU A 147 -30.61 -17.47 7.46
CA GLU A 147 -30.80 -18.78 6.82
C GLU A 147 -29.64 -19.75 7.14
N LYS A 148 -28.39 -19.25 7.23
CA LYS A 148 -27.20 -20.07 7.59
C LYS A 148 -27.06 -20.35 9.08
N HIS A 149 -27.65 -19.52 9.94
CA HIS A 149 -27.57 -19.64 11.40
C HIS A 149 -28.98 -19.74 12.00
N PRO A 150 -29.72 -20.83 11.72
CA PRO A 150 -30.98 -21.06 12.41
C PRO A 150 -30.70 -21.20 13.90
N GLY A 151 -31.47 -20.46 14.72
CA GLY A 151 -31.42 -20.54 16.18
C GLY A 151 -31.89 -21.87 16.72
#